data_AF-A0A7V5FQG0-F1
#
_entry.id   AF-A0A7V5FQG0-F1
#
_cell.length_a   1.000
_cell.length_b   1.000
_cell.length_c   1.000
_cell.angle_alpha   90.00
_cell.angle_beta   90.00
_cell.angle_gamma   90.00
#
_symmetry.space_group_name_H-M   'P 1'
#
loop_
_entity.id
_entity.type
_entity.pdbx_description
1 polymer ?
#
loop_
_entity_poly.entity_id
_entity_poly.type
_entity_poly.pdbx_seq_one_letter_code
_entity_poly.pdbx_strand_id
1 'polypeptide(L)'
;MGWGRTLLLGDIGNRLDIEDTELEIANLRRDIQGTIRKEMSQDKKLSGLISENLELKLYLASVIRLLVTKEVISKSELKAVVDQIDLEDGSHDGKYNGNIF
;
A
#
# COMPACT_ATOMS: atom_id res chain seq x y z
N MET A 1 22.25 -36.80 -47.56
CA MET A 1 23.05 -35.67 -47.02
C MET A 1 22.19 -34.41 -47.08
N GLY A 2 21.63 -34.00 -45.93
CA GLY A 2 20.52 -33.06 -45.83
C GLY A 2 20.92 -31.59 -45.70
N TRP A 3 21.67 -31.06 -46.66
CA TRP A 3 22.05 -29.64 -46.68
C TRP A 3 20.87 -28.67 -46.81
N GLY A 4 19.74 -29.13 -47.37
CA GLY A 4 18.50 -28.36 -47.47
C GLY A 4 17.75 -28.17 -46.15
N ARG A 5 17.97 -29.02 -45.12
CA ARG A 5 17.37 -28.82 -43.80
C ARG A 5 18.10 -27.75 -43.00
N THR A 6 19.42 -27.62 -43.13
CA THR A 6 20.20 -26.62 -42.38
C THR A 6 20.07 -25.20 -42.94
N LEU A 7 19.95 -25.04 -44.27
CA LEU A 7 19.80 -23.72 -44.90
C LEU A 7 18.37 -23.16 -44.80
N LEU A 8 17.33 -24.00 -44.86
CA LEU A 8 15.94 -23.55 -44.70
C LEU A 8 15.54 -23.31 -43.24
N LEU A 9 16.16 -23.99 -42.27
CA LEU A 9 15.86 -23.82 -40.84
C LEU A 9 16.74 -22.76 -40.14
N GLY A 10 17.88 -22.38 -40.72
CA GLY A 10 18.79 -21.41 -40.09
C GLY A 10 18.30 -19.96 -40.19
N ASP A 11 17.97 -19.49 -41.40
CA ASP A 11 17.64 -18.07 -41.63
C ASP A 11 16.17 -17.76 -41.29
N ILE A 12 15.26 -18.71 -41.54
CA ILE A 12 13.85 -18.61 -41.12
C ILE A 12 13.71 -18.88 -39.62
N GLY A 13 14.48 -19.83 -39.07
CA GLY A 13 14.47 -20.14 -37.64
C GLY A 13 15.00 -18.99 -36.78
N ASN A 14 16.11 -18.36 -37.17
CA ASN A 14 16.60 -17.17 -36.48
C ASN A 14 15.61 -16.00 -36.55
N ARG A 15 14.90 -15.83 -37.67
CA ARG A 15 13.93 -14.74 -37.83
C ARG A 15 12.66 -14.97 -36.99
N LEU A 16 12.20 -16.22 -36.88
CA LEU A 16 11.13 -16.63 -35.97
C LEU A 16 11.53 -16.46 -34.50
N ASP A 17 12.75 -16.88 -34.13
CA ASP A 17 13.28 -16.75 -32.77
C ASP A 17 13.47 -15.27 -32.36
N ILE A 18 13.84 -14.41 -33.31
CA ILE A 18 13.87 -12.95 -33.12
C ILE A 18 12.47 -12.37 -32.93
N GLU A 19 11.48 -12.78 -33.73
CA GLU A 19 10.09 -12.31 -33.57
C GLU A 19 9.47 -12.77 -32.24
N ASP A 20 9.74 -14.00 -31.80
CA ASP A 20 9.28 -14.54 -30.53
C ASP A 20 9.93 -13.80 -29.34
N THR A 21 11.24 -13.54 -29.41
CA THR A 21 11.94 -12.76 -28.37
C THR A 21 11.47 -11.29 -28.33
N GLU A 22 11.16 -10.67 -29.47
CA GLU A 22 10.57 -9.33 -29.51
C GLU A 22 9.18 -9.30 -28.85
N LEU A 23 8.37 -10.35 -29.06
CA LEU A 23 7.05 -10.48 -28.48
C LEU A 23 7.12 -10.72 -26.96
N GLU A 24 8.07 -11.53 -26.49
CA GLU A 24 8.36 -11.70 -25.07
C GLU A 24 8.81 -10.40 -24.41
N ILE A 25 9.73 -9.65 -25.04
CA ILE A 25 10.18 -8.34 -24.55
C ILE A 25 9.01 -7.36 -24.48
N ALA A 26 8.12 -7.36 -25.48
CA ALA A 26 6.93 -6.51 -25.49
C ALA A 26 5.96 -6.85 -24.35
N ASN A 27 5.78 -8.14 -24.05
CA ASN A 27 4.95 -8.60 -22.93
C ASN A 27 5.58 -8.24 -21.57
N LEU A 28 6.88 -8.51 -21.38
CA LEU A 28 7.63 -8.11 -20.20
C LEU A 28 7.54 -6.59 -19.93
N ARG A 29 7.68 -5.77 -20.97
CA ARG A 29 7.52 -4.31 -20.85
C ARG A 29 6.10 -3.92 -20.44
N ARG A 30 5.08 -4.58 -20.98
CA ARG A 30 3.68 -4.33 -20.61
C ARG A 30 3.41 -4.69 -19.16
N ASP A 31 3.95 -5.81 -18.69
CA ASP A 31 3.77 -6.30 -17.31
C ASP A 31 4.48 -5.40 -16.30
N ILE A 32 5.70 -4.95 -16.62
CA ILE A 32 6.44 -3.96 -15.81
C ILE A 32 5.65 -2.64 -15.73
N GLN A 33 5.17 -2.12 -16.86
CA GLN A 33 4.36 -0.89 -16.87
C GLN A 33 3.05 -1.04 -16.10
N GLY A 34 2.39 -2.20 -16.18
CA GLY A 34 1.19 -2.52 -15.40
C GLY A 34 1.46 -2.54 -13.90
N THR A 35 2.58 -3.14 -13.50
CA THR A 35 3.01 -3.25 -12.10
C THR A 35 3.33 -1.88 -11.53
N ILE A 36 4.13 -1.07 -12.22
CA ILE A 36 4.48 0.30 -11.80
C ILE A 36 3.23 1.16 -11.63
N ARG A 37 2.27 1.10 -12.58
CA ARG A 37 1.01 1.85 -12.46
C ARG A 37 0.16 1.41 -11.26
N LYS A 38 0.13 0.11 -10.98
CA LYS A 38 -0.60 -0.45 -9.84
C LYS A 38 0.03 -0.02 -8.52
N GLU A 39 1.35 -0.08 -8.40
CA GLU A 39 2.10 0.38 -7.22
C GLU A 39 1.89 1.87 -6.97
N MET A 40 2.04 2.72 -7.99
CA MET A 40 1.77 4.16 -7.86
C MET A 40 0.32 4.46 -7.43
N SER A 41 -0.65 3.66 -7.90
CA SER A 41 -2.05 3.80 -7.49
C SER A 41 -2.27 3.39 -6.03
N GLN A 42 -1.56 2.36 -5.55
CA GLN A 42 -1.62 1.91 -4.16
C GLN A 42 -0.97 2.94 -3.23
N ASP A 43 0.20 3.48 -3.58
CA ASP A 43 0.89 4.51 -2.80
C ASP A 43 0.04 5.77 -2.65
N LYS A 44 -0.62 6.19 -3.75
CA LYS A 44 -1.54 7.33 -3.70
C LYS A 44 -2.71 7.07 -2.75
N LYS A 45 -3.31 5.88 -2.80
CA LYS A 45 -4.39 5.51 -1.87
C LYS A 45 -3.92 5.45 -0.43
N LEU A 46 -2.74 4.88 -0.19
CA LEU A 46 -2.14 4.80 1.14
C LEU A 46 -1.86 6.20 1.71
N SER A 47 -1.28 7.10 0.91
CA SER A 47 -1.04 8.48 1.32
C SER A 47 -2.34 9.22 1.64
N GLY A 48 -3.41 8.97 0.88
CA GLY A 48 -4.75 9.51 1.15
C GLY A 48 -5.30 9.02 2.48
N LEU A 49 -5.29 7.70 2.71
CA LEU A 49 -5.74 7.09 3.96
C LEU A 49 -4.92 7.58 5.17
N ILE A 50 -3.61 7.75 5.03
CA ILE A 50 -2.76 8.31 6.09
C ILE A 50 -3.19 9.75 6.41
N SER A 51 -3.37 10.59 5.39
CA SER A 51 -3.81 11.97 5.57
C SER A 51 -5.18 12.06 6.25
N GLU A 52 -6.15 11.27 5.77
CA GLU A 52 -7.49 11.20 6.36
C GLU A 52 -7.44 10.72 7.82
N ASN A 53 -6.62 9.72 8.13
CA ASN A 53 -6.47 9.22 9.50
C ASN A 53 -5.86 10.27 10.44
N LEU A 54 -4.86 11.04 9.95
CA LEU A 54 -4.28 12.15 10.71
C LEU A 54 -5.31 13.24 10.97
N GLU A 55 -6.10 13.60 9.97
CA GLU A 55 -7.17 14.59 10.10
C GLU A 55 -8.24 14.14 11.10
N LEU A 56 -8.68 12.88 11.03
CA LEU A 56 -9.62 12.30 11.99
C LEU A 56 -9.07 12.31 13.43
N LYS A 57 -7.79 11.98 13.61
CA LYS A 57 -7.12 12.06 14.91
C LYS A 57 -7.09 13.49 15.45
N LEU A 58 -6.85 14.49 14.59
CA LEU A 58 -6.88 15.90 14.98
C LEU A 58 -8.28 16.35 15.39
N TYR A 59 -9.32 15.96 14.64
CA TYR A 59 -10.71 16.26 15.01
C TYR A 59 -11.09 15.62 16.33
N LEU A 60 -10.78 14.34 16.53
CA LEU A 60 -11.05 13.64 17.77
C LEU A 60 -10.35 14.29 18.96
N ALA A 61 -9.06 14.61 18.84
CA ALA A 61 -8.32 15.31 19.88
C ALA A 61 -8.93 16.68 20.23
N SER A 62 -9.37 17.41 19.21
CA SER A 62 -10.02 18.72 19.38
C SER A 62 -11.36 18.61 20.11
N VAL A 63 -12.18 17.62 19.76
CA VAL A 63 -13.46 17.34 20.42
C VAL A 63 -13.23 16.93 21.87
N ILE A 64 -12.31 16.00 22.14
CA ILE A 64 -11.99 15.57 23.50
C ILE A 64 -11.53 16.74 24.36
N ARG A 65 -10.62 17.59 23.83
CA ARG A 65 -10.17 18.79 24.53
C ARG A 65 -11.31 19.74 24.85
N LEU A 66 -12.24 19.94 23.90
CA LEU A 66 -13.42 20.77 24.12
C LEU A 66 -14.31 20.20 25.23
N LEU A 67 -14.59 18.88 25.21
CA LEU A 67 -15.41 18.22 26.22
C LEU A 67 -14.82 18.30 27.62
N VAL A 68 -13.50 18.10 27.75
CA VAL A 68 -12.79 18.26 29.02
C VAL A 68 -12.82 19.71 29.49
N THR A 69 -12.60 20.67 28.58
CA THR A 69 -12.63 22.11 28.91
C THR A 69 -14.01 22.58 29.34
N LYS A 70 -15.06 21.95 28.82
CA LYS A 70 -16.46 22.20 29.20
C LYS A 70 -16.92 21.37 30.40
N GLU A 71 -16.02 20.62 31.02
CA GLU A 71 -16.29 19.74 32.18
C GLU A 71 -17.41 18.72 31.92
N VAL A 72 -17.66 18.38 30.64
CA VAL A 72 -18.65 17.37 30.24
C VAL A 72 -18.12 15.96 30.54
N ILE A 73 -16.79 15.78 30.43
CA ILE A 73 -16.10 14.55 30.79
C ILE A 73 -14.87 14.89 31.64
N SER A 74 -14.60 14.09 32.66
CA SER A 74 -13.37 14.21 33.45
C SER A 74 -12.20 13.51 32.75
N LYS A 75 -10.96 13.92 33.11
CA LYS A 75 -9.75 13.24 32.63
C LYS A 75 -9.69 11.76 33.06
N SER A 76 -10.23 11.44 34.23
CA SER A 76 -10.32 10.06 34.74
C SER A 76 -11.27 9.19 33.93
N GLU A 77 -12.44 9.72 33.55
CA GLU A 77 -13.39 9.00 32.70
C GLU A 77 -12.82 8.77 31.29
N LEU A 78 -12.17 9.79 30.71
CA LEU A 78 -11.47 9.63 29.44
C LEU A 78 -10.40 8.55 29.52
N LYS A 79 -9.60 8.53 30.60
CA LYS A 79 -8.58 7.50 30.81
C LYS A 79 -9.20 6.10 30.92
N ALA A 80 -10.31 5.95 31.65
CA ALA A 80 -11.00 4.67 31.75
C ALA A 80 -11.50 4.15 30.40
N VAL A 81 -12.00 5.05 29.54
CA VAL A 81 -12.43 4.69 28.17
C VAL A 81 -11.24 4.24 27.32
N VAL A 82 -10.12 4.98 27.36
CA VAL A 82 -8.89 4.57 26.64
C VAL A 82 -8.39 3.23 27.15
N ASP A 83 -8.32 3.04 28.47
CA ASP A 83 -7.86 1.79 29.07
C ASP A 83 -8.79 0.60 28.68
N GLN A 84 -10.10 0.82 28.53
CA GLN A 84 -11.03 -0.20 28.03
C GLN A 84 -10.81 -0.54 26.55
N ILE A 85 -10.61 0.47 25.70
CA ILE A 85 -10.34 0.26 24.27
C ILE A 85 -9.01 -0.49 24.08
N ASP A 86 -7.97 -0.13 24.83
CA ASP A 86 -6.67 -0.82 24.78
C ASP A 86 -6.76 -2.29 25.23
N LEU A 87 -7.67 -2.59 26.16
CA LEU A 87 -7.95 -3.97 26.61
C LEU A 87 -8.77 -4.75 25.59
N GLU A 88 -9.75 -4.12 24.93
CA GLU A 88 -10.58 -4.73 23.88
C GLU A 88 -9.81 -4.98 22.58
N ASP A 89 -8.87 -4.09 22.23
CA ASP A 89 -7.95 -4.25 21.10
C ASP A 89 -6.74 -5.12 21.46
N GLY A 90 -6.84 -5.89 22.56
CA GLY A 90 -5.81 -6.68 23.25
C GLY A 90 -5.11 -7.78 22.45
N SER A 91 -4.51 -7.45 21.31
CA SER A 91 -3.62 -8.30 20.52
C SER A 91 -2.61 -7.44 19.74
N HIS A 92 -1.44 -7.18 20.35
CA HIS A 92 -0.17 -6.77 19.71
C HIS A 92 -0.09 -5.39 19.00
N ASP A 93 0.44 -4.35 19.67
CA ASP A 93 1.71 -3.72 19.19
C ASP A 93 2.44 -2.82 20.22
N GLY A 94 1.81 -2.38 21.32
CA GLY A 94 2.51 -1.58 22.33
C GLY A 94 3.10 -0.25 21.83
N LYS A 95 2.58 0.33 20.73
CA LYS A 95 3.11 1.56 20.12
C LYS A 95 2.37 2.83 20.45
N TYR A 96 1.47 2.84 21.44
CA TYR A 96 0.92 4.12 21.90
C TYR A 96 1.96 4.87 22.77
N ASN A 97 2.89 5.57 22.11
CA ASN A 97 3.82 6.54 22.70
C ASN A 97 3.31 7.99 22.55
N GLY A 98 2.01 8.18 22.31
CA GLY A 98 1.41 9.50 22.16
C GLY A 98 1.35 10.23 23.49
N ASN A 99 2.12 11.31 23.65
CA ASN A 99 2.02 12.17 24.82
C ASN A 99 0.67 12.91 24.78
N ILE A 100 -0.19 12.66 25.78
CA ILE A 100 -1.52 13.28 25.91
C ILE A 100 -1.40 14.67 26.59
N PHE A 101 -0.19 15.16 26.84
CA PHE A 101 0.09 16.45 27.48
C PHE A 101 0.82 17.41 26.55
#